data_AF-A0AAD3D8Q6-F1
#
_entry.id   AF-A0AAD3D8Q6-F1
#
_cell.length_a   1.000
_cell.length_b   1.000
_cell.length_c   1.000
_cell.angle_alpha   90.00
_cell.angle_beta   90.00
_cell.angle_gamma   90.00
#
_symmetry.space_group_name_H-M   'P 1'
#
loop_
_entity.id
_entity.type
_entity.pdbx_description
1 polymer ?
#
loop_
_entity_poly.entity_id
_entity_poly.type
_entity_poly.pdbx_seq_one_letter_code
_entity_poly.pdbx_strand_id
1 'polypeptide(L)'
;MIEREETPLMMKQGSGDDAKEPETGSATLGVFIEILENVLDWSPFISVQILGSGTYVLSTAFLVGTLAAAFVIVYSFLRSASSSFTHTFTPKILDVGQLVLFGSLYILALISNNAGKYTSYLQQLLFLWFNALTTGGMGLIMWTSVLNGKPFVFDYAKVKMPPALYDKLISKNWFRKKLTEVAMFWVKILGTMTIIVTIQPLLVTIFYSGNPKNDPSGFMALLGLWLTIGQIVILSCAMFYSAQKGRANEIIKKRVRLVKENGLSKDERQMYGDAIFLDNLDVKNHCIKTLRNNEQLDLAAEVLTEAFSNDDMTNGLMRTKEEKLNFFKANLKAYAVFNHVFGCFNKFTVDNATTLTKPSCVMVCVPVFSKRREEIEVFNSFPAWIEHGFEMSSADEFPIPDDDLMECSELKKKKENGLLGKPYIYIAFFGSDSQWKGKGFGRSLLKYVIELSEQKQVPLVLETSTDHNRKNYAKYGFQTIDHVKARPDWVLMVRIPGQQTSRYGTV
;
A
#
# COMPACT_ATOMS: atom_id res chain seq x y z
N MET A 1 -13.30 9.04 68.07
CA MET A 1 -12.08 9.81 68.36
C MET A 1 -11.14 9.55 67.20
N ILE A 2 -10.93 10.59 66.37
CA ILE A 2 -10.12 10.67 65.13
C ILE A 2 -10.74 9.93 63.92
N GLU A 3 -11.62 10.56 63.14
CA GLU A 3 -11.35 11.41 61.94
C GLU A 3 -10.53 10.73 60.83
N ARG A 4 -11.20 10.42 59.71
CA ARG A 4 -10.85 10.99 58.40
C ARG A 4 -11.96 10.77 57.37
N GLU A 5 -12.44 11.88 56.84
CA GLU A 5 -13.16 12.03 55.58
C GLU A 5 -12.31 11.53 54.40
N GLU A 6 -12.96 10.99 53.37
CA GLU A 6 -12.86 11.52 52.00
C GLU A 6 -13.81 10.75 51.07
N THR A 7 -14.87 11.44 50.66
CA THR A 7 -15.68 11.18 49.46
C THR A 7 -14.83 11.20 48.19
N PRO A 8 -15.18 10.39 47.16
CA PRO A 8 -14.94 10.78 45.79
C PRO A 8 -16.25 11.00 45.02
N LEU A 9 -16.46 12.28 44.71
CA LEU A 9 -16.81 12.81 43.40
C LEU A 9 -17.74 12.00 42.49
N MET A 10 -18.98 12.50 42.41
CA MET A 10 -19.75 12.55 41.17
C MET A 10 -18.93 13.19 40.04
N MET A 11 -18.72 12.45 38.95
CA MET A 11 -18.41 13.04 37.64
C MET A 11 -19.52 12.69 36.64
N LYS A 12 -20.31 13.73 36.35
CA LYS A 12 -20.90 14.14 35.07
C LYS A 12 -21.21 13.05 34.03
N GLN A 13 -22.52 12.82 33.89
CA GLN A 13 -23.16 12.72 32.58
C GLN A 13 -22.85 13.98 31.75
N GLY A 14 -22.11 13.86 30.64
CA GLY A 14 -22.31 14.70 29.45
C GLY A 14 -23.14 13.87 28.48
N SER A 15 -24.41 14.17 28.20
CA SER A 15 -24.97 15.30 27.46
C SER A 15 -24.37 15.42 26.05
N GLY A 16 -25.06 14.79 25.11
CA GLY A 16 -25.07 15.03 23.65
C GLY A 16 -23.90 15.81 23.07
N ASP A 17 -22.91 15.06 22.57
CA ASP A 17 -22.14 15.54 21.43
C ASP A 17 -23.01 15.35 20.18
N ASP A 18 -23.58 16.46 19.72
CA ASP A 18 -23.92 16.63 18.32
C ASP A 18 -22.68 16.26 17.50
N ALA A 19 -22.76 15.15 16.77
CA ALA A 19 -21.76 14.75 15.81
C ALA A 19 -21.69 15.84 14.72
N LYS A 20 -20.89 16.88 14.97
CA LYS A 20 -20.47 17.83 13.95
C LYS A 20 -19.87 17.01 12.83
N GLU A 21 -20.49 17.08 11.66
CA GLU A 21 -19.95 16.50 10.44
C GLU A 21 -18.47 16.89 10.34
N PRO A 22 -17.56 15.93 10.12
CA PRO A 22 -16.15 16.22 10.03
C PRO A 22 -15.96 17.22 8.89
N GLU A 23 -15.41 18.40 9.21
CA GLU A 23 -15.16 19.49 8.27
C GLU A 23 -14.43 18.95 7.03
N THR A 24 -15.19 18.72 5.96
CA THR A 24 -14.67 18.24 4.67
C THR A 24 -13.63 19.19 4.09
N GLY A 25 -13.61 20.44 4.56
CA GLY A 25 -12.66 21.49 4.18
C GLY A 25 -11.20 21.16 4.48
N SER A 26 -10.90 20.52 5.62
CA SER A 26 -9.51 20.25 6.05
C SER A 26 -8.82 19.21 5.15
N ALA A 27 -9.54 18.15 4.79
CA ALA A 27 -9.02 17.12 3.88
C ALA A 27 -8.77 17.67 2.47
N THR A 28 -9.66 18.54 1.96
CA THR A 28 -9.45 19.19 0.66
C THR A 28 -8.27 20.13 0.65
N LEU A 29 -8.01 20.86 1.74
CA LEU A 29 -6.86 21.75 1.85
C LEU A 29 -5.54 20.98 1.88
N GLY A 30 -5.48 19.87 2.63
CA GLY A 30 -4.29 19.01 2.68
C GLY A 30 -3.93 18.42 1.31
N VAL A 31 -4.93 17.91 0.58
CA VAL A 31 -4.73 17.41 -0.80
C VAL A 31 -4.28 18.54 -1.74
N PHE A 32 -4.84 19.74 -1.59
CA PHE A 32 -4.45 20.89 -2.41
C PHE A 32 -2.99 21.31 -2.16
N ILE A 33 -2.56 21.36 -0.89
CA ILE A 33 -1.17 21.65 -0.52
C ILE A 33 -0.22 20.59 -1.11
N GLU A 34 -0.57 19.31 -1.02
CA GLU A 34 0.26 18.24 -1.60
C GLU A 34 0.36 18.35 -3.13
N ILE A 35 -0.74 18.70 -3.81
CA ILE A 35 -0.71 18.97 -5.26
C ILE A 35 0.21 20.15 -5.55
N LEU A 36 0.12 21.24 -4.79
CA LEU A 36 0.95 22.42 -4.98
C LEU A 36 2.44 22.13 -4.79
N GLU A 37 2.80 21.35 -3.76
CA GLU A 37 4.18 20.90 -3.52
C GLU A 37 4.69 20.05 -4.68
N ASN A 38 3.88 19.10 -5.18
CA ASN A 38 4.26 18.30 -6.33
C ASN A 38 4.46 19.19 -7.57
N VAL A 39 3.58 20.18 -7.81
CA VAL A 39 3.73 21.13 -8.92
C VAL A 39 4.99 21.97 -8.77
N LEU A 40 5.33 22.38 -7.55
CA LEU A 40 6.53 23.16 -7.26
C LEU A 40 7.81 22.38 -7.63
N ASP A 41 7.88 21.09 -7.32
CA ASP A 41 9.01 20.21 -7.68
C ASP A 41 9.18 20.02 -9.20
N TRP A 42 8.10 20.20 -9.97
CA TRP A 42 8.11 20.18 -11.44
C TRP A 42 8.20 21.58 -12.07
N SER A 43 8.13 22.64 -11.26
CA SER A 43 8.07 24.02 -11.74
C SER A 43 9.26 24.44 -12.62
N PRO A 44 10.51 23.98 -12.40
CA PRO A 44 11.61 24.35 -13.30
C PRO A 44 11.43 23.77 -14.69
N PHE A 45 11.04 22.48 -14.77
CA PHE A 45 10.73 21.83 -16.04
C PHE A 45 9.52 22.49 -16.73
N ILE A 46 8.43 22.75 -16.00
CA ILE A 46 7.22 23.38 -16.55
C ILE A 46 7.53 24.78 -17.09
N SER A 47 8.28 25.59 -16.33
CA SER A 47 8.65 26.96 -16.73
C SER A 47 9.47 26.96 -18.02
N VAL A 48 10.41 26.02 -18.14
CA VAL A 48 11.23 25.83 -19.33
C VAL A 48 10.35 25.46 -20.53
N GLN A 49 9.44 24.48 -20.40
CA GLN A 49 8.54 24.08 -21.48
C GLN A 49 7.64 25.24 -21.96
N ILE A 50 7.06 26.01 -21.03
CA ILE A 50 6.17 27.13 -21.36
C ILE A 50 6.95 28.23 -22.10
N LEU A 51 8.10 28.66 -21.57
CA LEU A 51 8.86 29.76 -22.14
C LEU A 51 9.60 29.38 -23.43
N GLY A 52 10.07 28.14 -23.53
CA GLY A 52 10.79 27.64 -24.71
C GLY A 52 9.90 27.45 -25.94
N SER A 53 8.59 27.34 -25.75
CA SER A 53 7.61 27.28 -26.85
C SER A 53 7.25 28.65 -27.46
N GLY A 54 7.62 29.74 -26.79
CA GLY A 54 7.29 31.11 -27.19
C GLY A 54 8.33 31.79 -28.08
N THR A 55 8.13 33.08 -28.35
CA THR A 55 9.06 33.94 -29.09
C THR A 55 10.29 34.36 -28.28
N TYR A 56 10.47 33.82 -27.07
CA TYR A 56 11.57 34.19 -26.18
C TYR A 56 12.88 33.57 -26.64
N VAL A 57 13.99 34.25 -26.33
CA VAL A 57 15.33 33.70 -26.56
C VAL A 57 15.50 32.48 -25.66
N LEU A 58 15.99 31.37 -26.21
CA LEU A 58 16.18 30.10 -25.49
C LEU A 58 16.99 30.25 -24.18
N SER A 59 17.95 31.18 -24.17
CA SER A 59 18.72 31.54 -22.96
C SER A 59 17.83 32.03 -21.83
N THR A 60 16.75 32.77 -22.12
CA THR A 60 15.78 33.23 -21.12
C THR A 60 15.00 32.06 -20.54
N ALA A 61 14.54 31.12 -21.39
CA ALA A 61 13.82 29.94 -20.91
C ALA A 61 14.69 29.08 -19.96
N PHE A 62 15.95 28.83 -20.35
CA PHE A 62 16.89 28.09 -19.49
C PHE A 62 17.26 28.84 -18.21
N LEU A 63 17.48 30.16 -18.28
CA LEU A 63 17.76 30.98 -17.10
C LEU A 63 16.61 30.88 -16.09
N VAL A 64 15.36 31.02 -16.56
CA VAL A 64 14.18 30.88 -15.69
C VAL A 64 14.10 29.48 -15.10
N GLY A 65 14.38 28.43 -15.89
CA GLY A 65 14.50 27.06 -15.37
C GLY A 65 15.54 26.90 -14.28
N THR A 66 16.74 27.46 -14.48
CA THR A 66 17.83 27.44 -13.48
C THR A 66 17.43 28.19 -12.21
N LEU A 67 16.83 29.38 -12.34
CA LEU A 67 16.37 30.18 -11.21
C LEU A 67 15.24 29.48 -10.45
N ALA A 68 14.30 28.85 -11.15
CA ALA A 68 13.24 28.05 -10.54
C ALA A 68 13.82 26.85 -9.78
N ALA A 69 14.80 26.12 -10.35
CA ALA A 69 15.44 25.01 -9.65
C ALA A 69 16.21 25.48 -8.41
N ALA A 70 16.93 26.59 -8.51
CA ALA A 70 17.59 27.23 -7.37
C ALA A 70 16.58 27.65 -6.29
N PHE A 71 15.44 28.21 -6.70
CA PHE A 71 14.35 28.58 -5.80
C PHE A 71 13.79 27.36 -5.06
N VAL A 72 13.54 26.24 -5.73
CA VAL A 72 13.06 25.00 -5.09
C VAL A 72 14.05 24.49 -4.03
N ILE A 73 15.36 24.54 -4.32
CA ILE A 73 16.41 24.16 -3.37
C ILE A 73 16.43 25.11 -2.17
N VAL A 74 16.40 26.43 -2.40
CA VAL A 74 16.39 27.45 -1.34
C VAL A 74 15.12 27.35 -0.50
N TYR A 75 13.96 27.18 -1.12
CA TYR A 75 12.69 26.98 -0.45
C TYR A 75 12.74 25.73 0.46
N SER A 76 13.25 24.62 -0.05
CA SER A 76 13.41 23.38 0.72
C SER A 76 14.38 23.56 1.89
N PHE A 77 15.45 24.32 1.70
CA PHE A 77 16.41 24.68 2.76
C PHE A 77 15.75 25.54 3.84
N LEU A 78 15.06 26.62 3.45
CA LEU A 78 14.38 27.52 4.38
C LEU A 78 13.28 26.80 5.16
N ARG A 79 12.52 25.91 4.50
CA ARG A 79 11.52 25.08 5.15
C ARG A 79 12.15 24.14 6.17
N SER A 80 13.26 23.49 5.82
CA SER A 80 14.01 22.63 6.74
C SER A 80 14.57 23.41 7.93
N ALA A 81 15.01 24.65 7.72
CA ALA A 81 15.52 25.52 8.78
C ALA A 81 14.41 26.04 9.72
N SER A 82 13.19 26.22 9.20
CA SER A 82 12.04 26.69 9.97
C SER A 82 11.39 25.59 10.82
N SER A 83 11.46 24.32 10.41
CA SER A 83 11.04 23.22 11.27
C SER A 83 12.07 23.06 12.38
N SER A 84 11.68 23.20 13.64
CA SER A 84 12.55 23.10 14.83
C SER A 84 13.22 21.72 15.04
N PHE A 85 13.16 20.85 14.03
CA PHE A 85 13.81 19.54 14.01
C PHE A 85 15.25 19.65 13.50
N THR A 86 16.15 18.92 14.15
CA THR A 86 17.60 18.85 13.92
C THR A 86 18.02 18.17 12.61
N HIS A 87 17.19 18.23 11.56
CA HIS A 87 17.46 17.54 10.31
C HIS A 87 18.53 18.25 9.49
N THR A 88 19.56 17.48 9.11
CA THR A 88 20.54 17.92 8.12
C THR A 88 19.84 18.06 6.77
N PHE A 89 19.79 19.28 6.24
CA PHE A 89 19.24 19.55 4.93
C PHE A 89 20.03 18.76 3.87
N THR A 90 19.33 17.94 3.10
CA THR A 90 19.89 17.21 1.96
C THR A 90 19.01 17.51 0.76
N PRO A 91 19.49 18.26 -0.26
CA PRO A 91 18.68 18.59 -1.42
C PRO A 91 18.35 17.30 -2.19
N LYS A 92 17.16 17.23 -2.78
CA LYS A 92 16.73 16.05 -3.54
C LYS A 92 17.61 15.90 -4.78
N ILE A 93 17.96 14.67 -5.17
CA ILE A 93 18.74 14.41 -6.39
C ILE A 93 18.09 15.07 -7.62
N LEU A 94 16.76 15.07 -7.70
CA LEU A 94 16.04 15.67 -8.82
C LEU A 94 16.24 17.19 -8.89
N ASP A 95 16.19 17.89 -7.76
CA ASP A 95 16.32 19.35 -7.71
C ASP A 95 17.73 19.79 -8.14
N VAL A 96 18.75 19.10 -7.64
CA VAL A 96 20.15 19.33 -8.02
C VAL A 96 20.37 18.99 -9.49
N GLY A 97 19.81 17.87 -9.95
CA GLY A 97 19.89 17.45 -11.35
C GLY A 97 19.26 18.47 -12.29
N GLN A 98 18.09 19.02 -11.94
CA GLN A 98 17.43 20.09 -12.71
C GLN A 98 18.29 21.36 -12.76
N LEU A 99 18.88 21.77 -11.63
CA LEU A 99 19.76 22.94 -11.57
C LEU A 99 20.96 22.78 -12.52
N VAL A 100 21.62 21.61 -12.48
CA VAL A 100 22.77 21.29 -13.34
C VAL A 100 22.34 21.21 -14.81
N LEU A 101 21.24 20.53 -15.12
CA LEU A 101 20.73 20.38 -16.47
C LEU A 101 20.42 21.75 -17.09
N PHE A 102 19.54 22.54 -16.47
CA PHE A 102 19.15 23.84 -17.02
C PHE A 102 20.29 24.85 -16.98
N GLY A 103 21.13 24.83 -15.94
CA GLY A 103 22.33 25.66 -15.87
C GLY A 103 23.31 25.37 -17.02
N SER A 104 23.55 24.10 -17.33
CA SER A 104 24.41 23.70 -18.46
C SER A 104 23.84 24.14 -19.80
N LEU A 105 22.53 23.97 -20.00
CA LEU A 105 21.82 24.40 -21.21
C LEU A 105 21.80 25.94 -21.36
N TYR A 106 21.69 26.67 -20.24
CA TYR A 106 21.82 28.13 -20.23
C TYR A 106 23.21 28.59 -20.67
N ILE A 107 24.27 28.00 -20.12
CA ILE A 107 25.65 28.30 -20.51
C ILE A 107 25.87 27.99 -22.00
N LEU A 108 25.39 26.84 -22.48
CA LEU A 108 25.43 26.48 -23.89
C LEU A 108 24.72 27.51 -24.77
N ALA A 109 23.55 28.00 -24.34
CA ALA A 109 22.82 29.04 -25.05
C ALA A 109 23.59 30.39 -25.07
N LEU A 110 24.25 30.77 -23.96
CA LEU A 110 25.09 31.97 -23.93
C LEU A 110 26.32 31.87 -24.84
N ILE A 111 27.01 30.73 -24.82
CA ILE A 111 28.14 30.46 -25.74
C ILE A 111 27.64 30.54 -27.18
N SER A 112 26.49 29.93 -27.46
CA SER A 112 25.84 29.98 -28.77
C SER A 112 25.40 31.38 -29.18
N ASN A 113 25.17 32.33 -28.26
CA ASN A 113 24.85 33.71 -28.60
C ASN A 113 26.11 34.54 -28.89
N ASN A 114 27.27 34.17 -28.31
CA ASN A 114 28.50 34.97 -28.40
C ASN A 114 29.50 34.50 -29.49
N ALA A 115 29.37 33.28 -30.02
CA ALA A 115 30.39 32.65 -30.88
C ALA A 115 30.46 33.13 -32.36
N GLY A 116 30.03 34.35 -32.70
CA GLY A 116 30.18 34.91 -34.06
C GLY A 116 29.42 34.17 -35.18
N LYS A 117 30.04 33.86 -36.33
CA LYS A 117 29.35 33.25 -37.50
C LYS A 117 28.88 31.80 -37.29
N TYR A 118 29.51 31.03 -36.40
CA TYR A 118 29.13 29.64 -36.09
C TYR A 118 27.90 29.51 -35.18
N THR A 119 27.39 30.64 -34.67
CA THR A 119 26.23 30.74 -33.75
C THR A 119 24.92 30.29 -34.39
N SER A 120 24.74 30.55 -35.68
CA SER A 120 23.47 30.31 -36.36
C SER A 120 23.08 28.83 -36.38
N TYR A 121 24.05 27.92 -36.54
CA TYR A 121 23.79 26.48 -36.55
C TYR A 121 23.55 25.92 -35.15
N LEU A 122 24.40 26.26 -34.18
CA LEU A 122 24.25 25.77 -32.80
C LEU A 122 22.94 26.25 -32.16
N GLN A 123 22.55 27.51 -32.41
CA GLN A 123 21.31 28.05 -31.90
C GLN A 123 20.09 27.36 -32.53
N GLN A 124 20.13 27.08 -33.83
CA GLN A 124 19.08 26.31 -34.52
C GLN A 124 19.00 24.89 -33.97
N LEU A 125 20.14 24.24 -33.74
CA LEU A 125 20.18 22.89 -33.17
C LEU A 125 19.60 22.88 -31.75
N LEU A 126 20.02 23.82 -30.89
CA LEU A 126 19.52 23.92 -29.52
C LEU A 126 18.01 24.22 -29.50
N PHE A 127 17.52 25.11 -30.37
CA PHE A 127 16.11 25.40 -30.50
C PHE A 127 15.31 24.18 -30.97
N LEU A 128 15.81 23.48 -31.98
CA LEU A 128 15.17 22.30 -32.56
C LEU A 128 15.12 21.13 -31.56
N TRP A 129 16.19 20.91 -30.81
CA TRP A 129 16.33 19.78 -29.88
C TRP A 129 15.92 20.11 -28.43
N PHE A 130 15.50 21.34 -28.16
CA PHE A 130 15.21 21.83 -26.81
C PHE A 130 14.30 20.91 -25.99
N ASN A 131 13.13 20.53 -26.52
CA ASN A 131 12.17 19.68 -25.81
C ASN A 131 12.74 18.27 -25.54
N ALA A 132 13.48 17.72 -26.50
CA ALA A 132 14.13 16.42 -26.36
C ALA A 132 15.27 16.45 -25.34
N LEU A 133 16.10 17.50 -25.35
CA LEU A 133 17.22 17.67 -24.41
C LEU A 133 16.72 17.86 -22.97
N THR A 134 15.69 18.66 -22.77
CA THR A 134 15.13 18.93 -21.44
C THR A 134 14.40 17.70 -20.88
N THR A 135 13.50 17.10 -21.66
CA THR A 135 12.75 15.90 -21.24
C THR A 135 13.64 14.68 -21.11
N GLY A 136 14.53 14.46 -22.08
CA GLY A 136 15.52 13.38 -22.07
C GLY A 136 16.54 13.56 -20.96
N GLY A 137 17.02 14.78 -20.70
CA GLY A 137 17.90 15.08 -19.58
C GLY A 137 17.26 14.74 -18.23
N MET A 138 15.98 15.11 -18.05
CA MET A 138 15.22 14.73 -16.86
C MET A 138 15.06 13.21 -16.72
N GLY A 139 14.70 12.53 -17.81
CA GLY A 139 14.60 11.07 -17.85
C GLY A 139 15.94 10.40 -17.52
N LEU A 140 17.04 10.95 -18.00
CA LEU A 140 18.40 10.46 -17.74
C LEU A 140 18.80 10.65 -16.28
N ILE A 141 18.54 11.81 -15.67
CA ILE A 141 18.76 12.05 -14.23
C ILE A 141 17.98 11.03 -13.39
N MET A 142 16.70 10.81 -13.70
CA MET A 142 15.89 9.84 -12.98
C MET A 142 16.40 8.40 -13.18
N TRP A 143 16.73 8.02 -14.41
CA TRP A 143 17.22 6.68 -14.73
C TRP A 143 18.57 6.38 -14.08
N THR A 144 19.52 7.31 -14.16
CA THR A 144 20.84 7.20 -13.50
C THR A 144 20.70 7.08 -11.99
N SER A 145 19.74 7.77 -11.36
CA SER A 145 19.46 7.59 -9.92
C SER A 145 19.04 6.14 -9.59
N VAL A 146 18.24 5.52 -10.46
CA VAL A 146 17.82 4.11 -10.30
C VAL A 146 19.01 3.16 -10.50
N LEU A 147 19.85 3.39 -11.51
CA LEU A 147 21.05 2.58 -11.76
C LEU A 147 22.05 2.63 -10.60
N ASN A 148 22.18 3.79 -9.96
CA ASN A 148 23.05 3.98 -8.80
C ASN A 148 22.48 3.36 -7.50
N GLY A 149 21.36 2.64 -7.56
CA GLY A 149 20.73 1.99 -6.41
C GLY A 149 20.06 2.95 -5.42
N LYS A 150 20.00 4.25 -5.75
CA LYS A 150 19.32 5.28 -4.96
C LYS A 150 18.33 6.06 -5.84
N PRO A 151 17.18 5.45 -6.19
CA PRO A 151 16.14 6.12 -6.96
C PRO A 151 15.76 7.47 -6.34
N PHE A 152 15.55 8.50 -7.16
CA PHE A 152 15.21 9.85 -6.69
C PHE A 152 14.01 9.88 -5.72
N VAL A 153 13.04 8.97 -5.88
CA VAL A 153 11.85 8.82 -5.02
C VAL A 153 12.23 8.54 -3.55
N PHE A 154 13.42 8.02 -3.28
CA PHE A 154 13.91 7.78 -1.91
C PHE A 154 14.05 9.09 -1.15
N ASP A 155 14.56 10.15 -1.78
CA ASP A 155 14.70 11.46 -1.14
C ASP A 155 13.31 12.06 -0.83
N TYR A 156 12.32 11.84 -1.71
CA TYR A 156 10.94 12.27 -1.48
C TYR A 156 10.28 11.51 -0.32
N ALA A 157 10.47 10.18 -0.26
CA ALA A 157 9.97 9.37 0.84
C ALA A 157 10.61 9.79 2.18
N LYS A 158 11.91 10.10 2.18
CA LYS A 158 12.64 10.57 3.36
C LYS A 158 12.08 11.89 3.91
N VAL A 159 11.70 12.83 3.03
CA VAL A 159 11.14 14.14 3.44
C VAL A 159 9.70 14.01 3.94
N LYS A 160 8.91 13.08 3.38
CA LYS A 160 7.48 12.92 3.72
C LYS A 160 7.21 12.03 4.94
N MET A 161 8.21 11.31 5.47
CA MET A 161 8.03 10.33 6.54
C MET A 161 8.78 10.74 7.82
N PRO A 162 8.28 10.35 9.01
CA PRO A 162 9.06 10.44 10.24
C PRO A 162 10.42 9.72 10.08
N PRO A 163 11.54 10.30 10.51
CA PRO A 163 12.89 9.74 10.31
C PRO A 163 13.03 8.31 10.83
N ALA A 164 12.57 8.05 12.06
CA ALA A 164 12.64 6.73 12.68
C ALA A 164 11.86 5.68 11.86
N LEU A 165 10.73 6.07 11.26
CA LEU A 165 9.95 5.20 10.39
C LEU A 165 10.64 4.98 9.05
N TYR A 166 11.17 6.04 8.44
CA TYR A 166 11.89 5.95 7.17
C TYR A 166 13.11 5.03 7.28
N ASP A 167 13.93 5.17 8.32
CA ASP A 167 15.12 4.34 8.52
C ASP A 167 14.77 2.86 8.69
N LYS A 168 13.67 2.56 9.39
CA LYS A 168 13.14 1.19 9.50
C LYS A 168 12.62 0.67 8.16
N LEU A 169 11.83 1.45 7.43
CA LEU A 169 11.24 1.04 6.14
C LEU A 169 12.29 0.88 5.05
N ILE A 170 13.25 1.79 4.95
CA ILE A 170 14.29 1.76 3.93
C ILE A 170 15.21 0.56 4.08
N SER A 171 15.28 -0.04 5.28
CA SER A 171 15.97 -1.30 5.54
C SER A 171 15.28 -2.51 4.88
N LYS A 172 13.97 -2.42 4.56
CA LYS A 172 13.19 -3.51 3.97
C LYS A 172 13.31 -3.56 2.45
N ASN A 173 13.57 -4.74 1.90
CA ASN A 173 13.65 -4.96 0.45
C ASN A 173 12.32 -4.66 -0.25
N TRP A 174 11.19 -5.07 0.33
CA TRP A 174 9.87 -4.87 -0.29
C TRP A 174 9.58 -3.36 -0.48
N PHE A 175 9.95 -2.53 0.49
CA PHE A 175 9.75 -1.09 0.44
C PHE A 175 10.66 -0.43 -0.60
N ARG A 176 11.96 -0.78 -0.61
CA ARG A 176 12.91 -0.34 -1.65
C ARG A 176 12.43 -0.72 -3.06
N LYS A 177 11.92 -1.94 -3.23
CA LYS A 177 11.35 -2.42 -4.49
C LYS A 177 10.16 -1.58 -4.91
N LYS A 178 9.23 -1.27 -3.99
CA LYS A 178 8.08 -0.41 -4.27
C LYS A 178 8.47 1.01 -4.68
N LEU A 179 9.43 1.63 -3.98
CA LEU A 179 9.95 2.93 -4.37
C LEU A 179 10.64 2.89 -5.74
N THR A 180 11.35 1.80 -6.05
CA THR A 180 11.98 1.57 -7.36
C THR A 180 10.94 1.39 -8.47
N GLU A 181 9.85 0.66 -8.22
CA GLU A 181 8.72 0.53 -9.15
C GLU A 181 8.10 1.90 -9.48
N VAL A 182 7.93 2.76 -8.47
CA VAL A 182 7.44 4.15 -8.65
C VAL A 182 8.44 4.99 -9.44
N ALA A 183 9.74 4.88 -9.15
CA ALA A 183 10.77 5.59 -9.90
C ALA A 183 10.80 5.16 -11.38
N MET A 184 10.74 3.84 -11.64
CA MET A 184 10.71 3.29 -12.99
C MET A 184 9.44 3.66 -13.76
N PHE A 185 8.31 3.86 -13.08
CA PHE A 185 7.11 4.42 -13.70
C PHE A 185 7.41 5.81 -14.29
N TRP A 186 8.00 6.72 -13.51
CA TRP A 186 8.34 8.08 -13.99
C TRP A 186 9.42 8.08 -15.07
N VAL A 187 10.44 7.22 -14.96
CA VAL A 187 11.46 7.04 -16.01
C VAL A 187 10.81 6.63 -17.33
N LYS A 188 9.85 5.69 -17.32
CA LYS A 188 9.14 5.25 -18.53
C LYS A 188 8.27 6.36 -19.13
N ILE A 189 7.59 7.13 -18.28
CA ILE A 189 6.79 8.28 -18.73
C ILE A 189 7.67 9.32 -19.43
N LEU A 190 8.77 9.74 -18.79
CA LEU A 190 9.70 10.69 -19.40
C LEU A 190 10.38 10.13 -20.64
N GLY A 191 10.80 8.87 -20.64
CA GLY A 191 11.37 8.22 -21.82
C GLY A 191 10.39 8.20 -23.00
N THR A 192 9.11 7.93 -22.75
CA THR A 192 8.04 7.96 -23.77
C THR A 192 7.85 9.37 -24.31
N MET A 193 7.80 10.37 -23.43
CA MET A 193 7.72 11.78 -23.80
C MET A 193 8.92 12.19 -24.67
N THR A 194 10.15 11.82 -24.28
CA THR A 194 11.38 12.09 -25.04
C THR A 194 11.32 11.49 -26.44
N ILE A 195 10.87 10.25 -26.60
CA ILE A 195 10.74 9.61 -27.92
C ILE A 195 9.80 10.42 -28.81
N ILE A 196 8.64 10.82 -28.29
CA ILE A 196 7.63 11.60 -29.04
C ILE A 196 8.21 12.95 -29.48
N VAL A 197 8.81 13.71 -28.57
CA VAL A 197 9.36 15.04 -28.92
C VAL A 197 10.64 14.97 -29.75
N THR A 198 11.27 13.80 -29.88
CA THR A 198 12.43 13.59 -30.76
C THR A 198 12.02 13.39 -32.23
N ILE A 199 10.75 13.10 -32.51
CA ILE A 199 10.28 12.86 -33.89
C ILE A 199 10.47 14.11 -34.76
N GLN A 200 9.98 15.27 -34.32
CA GLN A 200 10.11 16.53 -35.07
C GLN A 200 11.58 16.89 -35.36
N PRO A 201 12.49 17.00 -34.38
CA PRO A 201 13.87 17.38 -34.66
C PRO A 201 14.56 16.41 -35.62
N LEU A 202 14.29 15.11 -35.48
CA LEU A 202 14.82 14.08 -36.38
C LEU A 202 14.32 14.26 -37.82
N LEU A 203 13.02 14.50 -38.02
CA LEU A 203 12.45 14.77 -39.34
C LEU A 203 12.99 16.06 -39.96
N VAL A 204 13.16 17.13 -39.16
CA VAL A 204 13.75 18.39 -39.63
C VAL A 204 15.22 18.20 -40.01
N THR A 205 15.98 17.42 -39.24
CA THR A 205 17.36 17.08 -39.60
C THR A 205 17.44 16.30 -40.91
N ILE A 206 16.57 15.31 -41.12
CA ILE A 206 16.58 14.44 -42.31
C ILE A 206 16.10 15.18 -43.57
N PHE A 207 14.93 15.80 -43.50
CA PHE A 207 14.25 16.32 -44.69
C PHE A 207 14.55 17.79 -44.98
N TYR A 208 15.00 18.56 -43.98
CA TYR A 208 15.16 20.00 -44.09
C TYR A 208 16.57 20.47 -43.72
N SER A 209 17.55 19.55 -43.73
CA SER A 209 18.96 19.80 -43.41
C SER A 209 19.16 20.48 -42.05
N GLY A 210 18.27 20.20 -41.09
CA GLY A 210 18.32 20.78 -39.74
C GLY A 210 17.79 22.20 -39.63
N ASN A 211 17.31 22.82 -40.71
CA ASN A 211 16.75 24.18 -40.69
C ASN A 211 15.23 24.14 -40.93
N PRO A 212 14.40 24.37 -39.90
CA PRO A 212 12.94 24.33 -40.04
C PRO A 212 12.39 25.40 -40.98
N LYS A 213 13.15 26.46 -41.30
CA LYS A 213 12.73 27.47 -42.31
C LYS A 213 12.68 26.93 -43.73
N ASN A 214 13.31 25.78 -43.97
CA ASN A 214 13.27 25.10 -45.26
C ASN A 214 11.94 24.36 -45.49
N ASP A 215 11.02 24.35 -44.52
CA ASP A 215 9.67 23.85 -44.67
C ASP A 215 8.69 24.98 -45.05
N PRO A 216 8.41 25.20 -46.35
CA PRO A 216 7.52 26.27 -46.80
C PRO A 216 6.05 26.04 -46.39
N SER A 217 5.68 24.80 -46.03
CA SER A 217 4.32 24.45 -45.66
C SER A 217 4.00 24.79 -44.20
N GLY A 218 5.03 24.98 -43.36
CA GLY A 218 4.88 25.12 -41.91
C GLY A 218 4.45 23.84 -41.20
N PHE A 219 4.40 22.71 -41.91
CA PHE A 219 3.98 21.42 -41.38
C PHE A 219 4.81 20.98 -40.16
N MET A 220 6.13 21.17 -40.18
CA MET A 220 7.03 20.78 -39.09
C MET A 220 6.83 21.60 -37.82
N ALA A 221 6.46 22.87 -37.95
CA ALA A 221 6.09 23.70 -36.80
C ALA A 221 4.77 23.21 -36.19
N LEU A 222 3.78 22.91 -37.04
CA LEU A 222 2.51 22.34 -36.61
C LEU A 222 2.69 20.97 -35.95
N LEU A 223 3.52 20.10 -36.52
CA LEU A 223 3.88 18.79 -35.95
C LEU A 223 4.53 18.96 -34.57
N GLY A 224 5.47 19.89 -34.42
CA GLY A 224 6.10 20.19 -33.13
C GLY A 224 5.09 20.60 -32.06
N LEU A 225 4.12 21.44 -32.41
CA LEU A 225 3.03 21.82 -31.51
C LEU A 225 2.19 20.59 -31.09
N TRP A 226 1.79 19.75 -32.04
CA TRP A 226 1.01 18.53 -31.74
C TRP A 226 1.78 17.55 -30.85
N LEU A 227 3.07 17.35 -31.09
CA LEU A 227 3.91 16.48 -30.26
C LEU A 227 4.08 17.05 -28.84
N THR A 228 4.19 18.38 -28.71
CA THR A 228 4.24 19.06 -27.41
C THR A 228 2.91 18.92 -26.65
N ILE A 229 1.77 19.07 -27.33
CA ILE A 229 0.45 18.81 -26.73
C ILE A 229 0.36 17.34 -26.29
N GLY A 230 0.80 16.39 -27.13
CA GLY A 230 0.83 14.97 -26.81
C GLY A 230 1.68 14.67 -25.56
N GLN A 231 2.83 15.32 -25.43
CA GLN A 231 3.68 15.24 -24.25
C GLN A 231 2.96 15.72 -22.98
N ILE A 232 2.27 16.86 -23.03
CA ILE A 232 1.51 17.40 -21.90
C ILE A 232 0.40 16.42 -21.50
N VAL A 233 -0.34 15.87 -22.47
CA VAL A 233 -1.38 14.87 -22.21
C VAL A 233 -0.81 13.64 -21.50
N ILE A 234 0.34 13.12 -21.94
CA ILE A 234 1.01 11.99 -21.28
C ILE A 234 1.36 12.31 -19.84
N LEU A 235 1.95 13.49 -19.59
CA LEU A 235 2.32 13.92 -18.24
C LEU A 235 1.09 14.08 -17.34
N SER A 236 0.01 14.71 -17.85
CA SER A 236 -1.25 14.88 -17.12
C SER A 236 -1.90 13.54 -16.80
N CYS A 237 -1.92 12.59 -17.75
CA CYS A 237 -2.41 11.23 -17.51
C CYS A 237 -1.57 10.51 -16.44
N ALA A 238 -0.24 10.65 -16.47
CA ALA A 238 0.65 10.06 -15.47
C ALA A 238 0.42 10.64 -14.07
N MET A 239 0.30 11.96 -13.95
CA MET A 239 -0.04 12.65 -12.69
C MET A 239 -1.41 12.24 -12.18
N PHE A 240 -2.42 12.18 -13.05
CA PHE A 240 -3.76 11.74 -12.70
C PHE A 240 -3.78 10.28 -12.21
N TYR A 241 -3.07 9.38 -12.89
CA TYR A 241 -2.92 7.99 -12.48
C TYR A 241 -2.21 7.86 -11.12
N SER A 242 -1.16 8.64 -10.88
CA SER A 242 -0.47 8.70 -9.59
C SER A 242 -1.39 9.21 -8.47
N ALA A 243 -2.17 10.25 -8.75
CA ALA A 243 -3.14 10.80 -7.81
C ALA A 243 -4.29 9.82 -7.51
N GLN A 244 -4.78 9.09 -8.51
CA GLN A 244 -5.78 8.04 -8.32
C GLN A 244 -5.25 6.91 -7.43
N LYS A 245 -3.99 6.50 -7.59
CA LYS A 245 -3.37 5.52 -6.69
C LYS A 245 -3.30 6.01 -5.24
N GLY A 246 -3.01 7.30 -5.03
CA GLY A 246 -3.06 7.91 -3.69
C GLY A 246 -4.44 7.85 -3.04
N ARG A 247 -5.51 7.92 -3.83
CA ARG A 247 -6.90 7.83 -3.35
C ARG A 247 -7.34 6.43 -2.93
N ALA A 248 -6.58 5.38 -3.25
CA ALA A 248 -6.96 4.00 -2.91
C ALA A 248 -7.17 3.83 -1.39
N ASN A 249 -6.32 4.44 -0.56
CA ASN A 249 -6.45 4.37 0.90
C ASN A 249 -7.73 5.04 1.41
N GLU A 250 -8.11 6.19 0.85
CA GLU A 250 -9.36 6.88 1.22
C GLU A 250 -10.59 6.09 0.78
N ILE A 251 -10.54 5.44 -0.38
CA ILE A 251 -11.60 4.54 -0.84
C ILE A 251 -11.74 3.34 0.10
N ILE A 252 -10.61 2.72 0.50
CA ILE A 252 -10.58 1.62 1.48
C ILE A 252 -11.19 2.09 2.79
N LYS A 253 -10.74 3.22 3.33
CA LYS A 253 -11.24 3.78 4.59
C LYS A 253 -12.74 4.06 4.55
N LYS A 254 -13.21 4.69 3.47
CA LYS A 254 -14.65 4.93 3.24
C LYS A 254 -15.42 3.61 3.15
N ARG A 255 -14.87 2.61 2.47
CA ARG A 255 -15.49 1.29 2.34
C ARG A 255 -15.60 0.58 3.68
N VAL A 256 -14.55 0.59 4.49
CA VAL A 256 -14.54 -0.01 5.84
C VAL A 256 -15.60 0.65 6.71
N ARG A 257 -15.65 1.99 6.76
CA ARG A 257 -16.66 2.72 7.54
C ARG A 257 -18.08 2.37 7.13
N LEU A 258 -18.35 2.35 5.82
CA LEU A 258 -19.66 2.01 5.30
C LEU A 258 -20.12 0.62 5.77
N VAL A 259 -19.22 -0.38 5.77
CA VAL A 259 -19.53 -1.74 6.22
C VAL A 259 -19.63 -1.84 7.74
N LYS A 260 -18.79 -1.09 8.46
CA LYS A 260 -18.86 -1.03 9.93
C LYS A 260 -20.21 -0.46 10.38
N GLU A 261 -20.71 0.58 9.72
CA GLU A 261 -21.95 1.28 10.07
C GLU A 261 -23.20 0.53 9.58
N ASN A 262 -23.19 0.05 8.33
CA ASN A 262 -24.39 -0.49 7.68
C ASN A 262 -24.38 -2.02 7.51
N GLY A 263 -23.28 -2.68 7.90
CA GLY A 263 -23.02 -4.06 7.54
C GLY A 263 -22.72 -4.23 6.05
N LEU A 264 -22.65 -5.49 5.62
CA LEU A 264 -22.53 -5.84 4.21
C LEU A 264 -23.82 -5.48 3.44
N SER A 265 -23.68 -5.09 2.16
CA SER A 265 -24.83 -4.88 1.28
C SER A 265 -25.59 -6.20 1.03
N LYS A 266 -26.83 -6.13 0.53
CA LYS A 266 -27.64 -7.32 0.27
C LYS A 266 -26.96 -8.29 -0.71
N ASP A 267 -26.39 -7.77 -1.78
CA ASP A 267 -25.69 -8.57 -2.81
C ASP A 267 -24.43 -9.22 -2.24
N GLU A 268 -23.73 -8.52 -1.35
CA GLU A 268 -22.56 -9.07 -0.64
C GLU A 268 -22.95 -10.15 0.35
N ARG A 269 -24.02 -9.95 1.13
CA ARG A 269 -24.55 -11.02 1.99
C ARG A 269 -24.95 -12.25 1.17
N GLN A 270 -25.52 -12.05 -0.02
CA GLN A 270 -25.81 -13.16 -0.92
C GLN A 270 -24.53 -13.83 -1.46
N MET A 271 -23.49 -13.05 -1.80
CA MET A 271 -22.21 -13.54 -2.32
C MET A 271 -21.43 -14.33 -1.27
N TYR A 272 -21.22 -13.75 -0.09
CA TYR A 272 -20.57 -14.41 1.05
C TYR A 272 -21.47 -15.50 1.64
N GLY A 273 -22.78 -15.37 1.38
CA GLY A 273 -23.84 -16.27 1.78
C GLY A 273 -24.27 -16.08 3.23
N ASP A 274 -25.56 -16.25 3.48
CA ASP A 274 -26.05 -16.70 4.80
C ASP A 274 -25.51 -18.10 5.16
N ALA A 275 -24.92 -18.80 4.19
CA ALA A 275 -24.54 -20.20 4.27
C ALA A 275 -23.36 -20.54 5.20
N ILE A 276 -22.69 -19.53 5.75
CA ILE A 276 -21.60 -19.69 6.73
C ILE A 276 -22.06 -19.19 8.11
N PHE A 277 -23.34 -18.81 8.20
CA PHE A 277 -23.93 -18.49 9.48
C PHE A 277 -24.13 -19.78 10.28
N LEU A 278 -23.41 -19.86 11.38
CA LEU A 278 -23.55 -20.93 12.35
C LEU A 278 -23.92 -20.31 13.69
N ASP A 279 -25.19 -20.49 14.09
CA ASP A 279 -25.64 -20.10 15.43
C ASP A 279 -24.94 -20.98 16.48
N ASN A 280 -25.20 -22.28 16.44
CA ASN A 280 -24.53 -23.27 17.28
C ASN A 280 -24.47 -24.61 16.52
N LEU A 281 -23.29 -25.22 16.47
CA LEU A 281 -23.12 -26.61 16.04
C LEU A 281 -22.53 -27.43 17.18
N ASP A 282 -23.33 -28.36 17.68
CA ASP A 282 -22.91 -29.28 18.72
C ASP A 282 -22.26 -30.51 18.12
N VAL A 283 -20.98 -30.71 18.45
CA VAL A 283 -20.19 -31.86 18.02
C VAL A 283 -19.69 -32.61 19.25
N LYS A 284 -20.45 -33.62 19.70
CA LYS A 284 -20.19 -34.39 20.93
C LYS A 284 -20.01 -33.48 22.16
N ASN A 285 -18.76 -33.21 22.55
CA ASN A 285 -18.38 -32.42 23.73
C ASN A 285 -17.98 -30.97 23.38
N HIS A 286 -18.07 -30.60 22.10
CA HIS A 286 -17.70 -29.28 21.61
C HIS A 286 -18.92 -28.54 21.08
N CYS A 287 -18.95 -27.23 21.26
CA CYS A 287 -19.92 -26.34 20.64
C CYS A 287 -19.16 -25.34 19.77
N ILE A 288 -19.46 -25.29 18.48
CA ILE A 288 -18.89 -24.30 17.55
C ILE A 288 -19.92 -23.19 17.37
N LYS A 289 -19.48 -21.93 17.45
CA LYS A 289 -20.32 -20.74 17.26
C LYS A 289 -19.62 -19.68 16.42
N THR A 290 -20.40 -18.89 15.71
CA THR A 290 -19.91 -17.64 15.10
C THR A 290 -19.83 -16.54 16.17
N LEU A 291 -18.70 -15.86 16.26
CA LEU A 291 -18.48 -14.76 17.21
C LEU A 291 -18.81 -13.42 16.55
N ARG A 292 -19.66 -12.63 17.21
CA ARG A 292 -20.10 -11.31 16.73
C ARG A 292 -20.06 -10.24 17.80
N ASN A 293 -20.31 -10.61 19.04
CA ASN A 293 -20.30 -9.69 20.16
C ASN A 293 -18.87 -9.23 20.45
N ASN A 294 -18.67 -7.92 20.64
CA ASN A 294 -17.36 -7.33 20.89
C ASN A 294 -16.62 -7.95 22.09
N GLU A 295 -17.33 -8.28 23.17
CA GLU A 295 -16.74 -8.93 24.35
C GLU A 295 -16.26 -10.34 24.01
N GLN A 296 -17.00 -11.11 23.19
CA GLN A 296 -16.57 -12.43 22.73
C GLN A 296 -15.36 -12.33 21.79
N LEU A 297 -15.34 -11.32 20.92
CA LEU A 297 -14.22 -11.06 20.02
C LEU A 297 -12.96 -10.65 20.80
N ASP A 298 -13.13 -9.88 21.87
CA ASP A 298 -12.03 -9.50 22.76
C ASP A 298 -11.47 -10.74 23.51
N LEU A 299 -12.34 -11.62 24.03
CA LEU A 299 -11.90 -12.90 24.62
C LEU A 299 -11.23 -13.82 23.59
N ALA A 300 -11.72 -13.83 22.35
CA ALA A 300 -11.10 -14.57 21.26
C ALA A 300 -9.72 -13.99 20.88
N ALA A 301 -9.55 -12.65 20.95
CA ALA A 301 -8.27 -11.99 20.74
C ALA A 301 -7.24 -12.41 21.79
N GLU A 302 -7.64 -12.58 23.05
CA GLU A 302 -6.75 -13.12 24.09
C GLU A 302 -6.27 -14.54 23.77
N VAL A 303 -7.18 -15.41 23.30
CA VAL A 303 -6.82 -16.78 22.88
C VAL A 303 -5.79 -16.76 21.76
N LEU A 304 -6.00 -15.92 20.74
CA LEU A 304 -5.04 -15.77 19.65
C LEU A 304 -3.71 -15.15 20.14
N THR A 305 -3.77 -14.15 21.00
CA THR A 305 -2.57 -13.51 21.56
C THR A 305 -1.68 -14.52 22.29
N GLU A 306 -2.28 -15.41 23.07
CA GLU A 306 -1.57 -16.50 23.74
C GLU A 306 -1.07 -17.56 22.75
N ALA A 307 -1.91 -17.97 21.80
CA ALA A 307 -1.56 -18.98 20.80
C ALA A 307 -0.39 -18.55 19.90
N PHE A 308 -0.29 -17.25 19.59
CA PHE A 308 0.75 -16.63 18.76
C PHE A 308 1.83 -15.91 19.60
N SER A 309 1.91 -16.17 20.91
CA SER A 309 2.91 -15.55 21.80
C SER A 309 4.35 -15.80 21.34
N ASN A 310 4.63 -17.01 20.85
CA ASN A 310 5.95 -17.44 20.37
C ASN A 310 6.00 -17.66 18.85
N ASP A 311 5.05 -17.10 18.09
CA ASP A 311 5.03 -17.25 16.62
C ASP A 311 5.95 -16.23 15.95
N ASP A 312 6.89 -16.71 15.14
CA ASP A 312 7.86 -15.88 14.42
C ASP A 312 7.20 -14.86 13.49
N MET A 313 6.16 -15.25 12.75
CA MET A 313 5.49 -14.36 11.78
C MET A 313 4.85 -13.18 12.51
N THR A 314 4.15 -13.46 13.61
CA THR A 314 3.49 -12.44 14.43
C THR A 314 4.52 -11.60 15.19
N ASN A 315 5.59 -12.21 15.72
CA ASN A 315 6.69 -11.50 16.40
C ASN A 315 7.44 -10.52 15.49
N GLY A 316 7.54 -10.82 14.19
CA GLY A 316 8.10 -9.90 13.20
C GLY A 316 7.27 -8.63 13.01
N LEU A 317 5.96 -8.69 13.30
CA LEU A 317 5.04 -7.57 13.15
C LEU A 317 4.74 -6.85 14.47
N MET A 318 4.45 -7.60 15.53
CA MET A 318 4.03 -7.15 16.86
C MET A 318 4.88 -7.86 17.92
N ARG A 319 5.62 -7.12 18.72
CA ARG A 319 6.61 -7.67 19.66
C ARG A 319 6.02 -7.88 21.05
N THR A 320 5.19 -6.94 21.49
CA THR A 320 4.63 -7.00 22.84
C THR A 320 3.31 -7.77 22.86
N LYS A 321 2.96 -8.29 24.03
CA LYS A 321 1.68 -8.97 24.24
C LYS A 321 0.49 -8.02 24.02
N GLU A 322 0.65 -6.76 24.41
CA GLU A 322 -0.36 -5.72 24.28
C GLU A 322 -0.60 -5.34 22.83
N GLU A 323 0.46 -5.12 22.05
CA GLU A 323 0.38 -4.89 20.60
C GLU A 323 -0.35 -6.03 19.88
N LYS A 324 -0.01 -7.28 20.21
CA LYS A 324 -0.69 -8.46 19.66
C LYS A 324 -2.16 -8.51 20.02
N LEU A 325 -2.50 -8.21 21.28
CA LEU A 325 -3.89 -8.17 21.73
C LEU A 325 -4.67 -7.11 20.96
N ASN A 326 -4.12 -5.91 20.82
CA ASN A 326 -4.74 -4.83 20.08
C ASN A 326 -4.92 -5.19 18.59
N PHE A 327 -3.87 -5.74 17.98
CA PHE A 327 -3.90 -6.25 16.62
C PHE A 327 -5.01 -7.29 16.40
N PHE A 328 -5.09 -8.31 17.25
CA PHE A 328 -6.11 -9.35 17.13
C PHE A 328 -7.51 -8.82 17.42
N LYS A 329 -7.70 -7.91 18.39
CA LYS A 329 -9.01 -7.27 18.62
C LYS A 329 -9.50 -6.54 17.37
N ALA A 330 -8.65 -5.71 16.77
CA ALA A 330 -9.00 -4.95 15.59
C ALA A 330 -9.28 -5.86 14.37
N ASN A 331 -8.43 -6.87 14.14
CA ASN A 331 -8.62 -7.82 13.04
C ASN A 331 -9.90 -8.64 13.21
N LEU A 332 -10.16 -9.18 14.41
CA LEU A 332 -11.35 -9.98 14.67
C LEU A 332 -12.63 -9.18 14.46
N LYS A 333 -12.65 -7.91 14.88
CA LYS A 333 -13.77 -6.99 14.63
C LYS A 333 -13.93 -6.72 13.13
N ALA A 334 -12.83 -6.48 12.42
CA ALA A 334 -12.86 -6.28 10.97
C ALA A 334 -13.37 -7.51 10.20
N TYR A 335 -13.05 -8.73 10.64
CA TYR A 335 -13.50 -9.97 10.00
C TYR A 335 -14.88 -10.45 10.46
N ALA A 336 -15.33 -10.06 11.65
CA ALA A 336 -16.64 -10.42 12.18
C ALA A 336 -17.77 -9.90 11.29
N VAL A 337 -17.54 -8.83 10.50
CA VAL A 337 -18.50 -8.31 9.50
C VAL A 337 -18.91 -9.36 8.47
N PHE A 338 -18.03 -10.34 8.21
CA PHE A 338 -18.33 -11.44 7.29
C PHE A 338 -19.04 -12.61 7.97
N ASN A 339 -19.13 -12.67 9.31
CA ASN A 339 -19.57 -13.85 10.06
C ASN A 339 -18.62 -15.05 10.00
N HIS A 340 -17.32 -14.81 9.88
CA HIS A 340 -16.32 -15.87 9.69
C HIS A 340 -15.27 -15.94 10.81
N VAL A 341 -15.62 -15.43 12.00
CA VAL A 341 -14.85 -15.66 13.22
C VAL A 341 -15.55 -16.77 13.99
N PHE A 342 -14.92 -17.95 14.09
CA PHE A 342 -15.47 -19.11 14.77
C PHE A 342 -14.78 -19.33 16.11
N GLY A 343 -15.59 -19.51 17.15
CA GLY A 343 -15.15 -19.99 18.45
C GLY A 343 -15.60 -21.44 18.65
N CYS A 344 -14.72 -22.26 19.22
CA CYS A 344 -15.05 -23.59 19.69
C CYS A 344 -14.96 -23.62 21.21
N PHE A 345 -16.04 -24.06 21.85
CA PHE A 345 -16.22 -24.04 23.29
C PHE A 345 -16.37 -25.45 23.82
N ASN A 346 -16.02 -25.65 25.09
CA ASN A 346 -16.38 -26.84 25.83
C ASN A 346 -17.87 -26.80 26.18
N LYS A 347 -18.63 -27.81 25.72
CA LYS A 347 -20.09 -27.85 25.91
C LYS A 347 -20.49 -27.79 27.39
N PHE A 348 -19.78 -28.52 28.26
CA PHE A 348 -20.02 -28.50 29.70
C PHE A 348 -19.82 -27.12 30.33
N THR A 349 -18.92 -26.30 29.79
CA THR A 349 -18.71 -24.94 30.28
C THR A 349 -19.84 -24.03 29.81
N VAL A 350 -20.25 -24.13 28.54
CA VAL A 350 -21.30 -23.28 27.96
C VAL A 350 -22.65 -23.54 28.63
N ASP A 351 -23.02 -24.79 28.84
CA ASP A 351 -24.33 -25.15 29.39
C ASP A 351 -24.51 -24.72 30.85
N ASN A 352 -23.41 -24.55 31.58
CA ASN A 352 -23.40 -24.15 33.00
C ASN A 352 -23.01 -22.68 33.24
N ALA A 353 -22.65 -21.94 32.18
CA ALA A 353 -22.14 -20.58 32.33
C ALA A 353 -23.28 -19.57 32.52
N THR A 354 -23.24 -18.84 33.62
CA THR A 354 -24.03 -17.61 33.82
C THR A 354 -23.34 -16.37 33.25
N THR A 355 -22.07 -16.50 32.87
CA THR A 355 -21.21 -15.41 32.40
C THR A 355 -20.63 -15.70 31.01
N LEU A 356 -20.06 -14.68 30.39
CA LEU A 356 -19.41 -14.80 29.09
C LEU A 356 -18.26 -15.82 29.12
N THR A 357 -18.37 -16.87 28.33
CA THR A 357 -17.36 -17.95 28.29
C THR A 357 -16.28 -17.66 27.26
N LYS A 358 -15.01 -17.79 27.66
CA LYS A 358 -13.85 -17.71 26.75
C LYS A 358 -13.81 -18.92 25.81
N PRO A 359 -13.61 -18.74 24.48
CA PRO A 359 -13.49 -19.87 23.57
C PRO A 359 -12.23 -20.70 23.84
N SER A 360 -12.32 -22.01 23.71
CA SER A 360 -11.17 -22.92 23.86
C SER A 360 -10.26 -22.91 22.62
N CYS A 361 -10.83 -22.59 21.46
CA CYS A 361 -10.12 -22.44 20.19
C CYS A 361 -10.83 -21.42 19.31
N VAL A 362 -10.05 -20.66 18.54
CA VAL A 362 -10.53 -19.62 17.62
C VAL A 362 -9.98 -19.88 16.22
N MET A 363 -10.84 -19.73 15.21
CA MET A 363 -10.46 -19.75 13.80
C MET A 363 -11.09 -18.57 13.07
N VAL A 364 -10.29 -17.86 12.29
CA VAL A 364 -10.71 -16.73 11.46
C VAL A 364 -10.59 -17.15 10.01
N CYS A 365 -11.72 -17.15 9.32
CA CYS A 365 -11.78 -17.42 7.89
C CYS A 365 -12.11 -16.13 7.13
N VAL A 366 -11.57 -15.96 5.93
CA VAL A 366 -11.89 -14.84 5.03
C VAL A 366 -12.43 -15.44 3.75
N PRO A 367 -13.71 -15.20 3.41
CA PRO A 367 -14.34 -15.75 2.20
C PRO A 367 -13.94 -14.91 1.00
N VAL A 368 -12.81 -15.23 0.35
CA VAL A 368 -12.32 -14.47 -0.79
C VAL A 368 -13.08 -14.89 -2.04
N PHE A 369 -14.26 -14.33 -2.23
CA PHE A 369 -15.18 -14.68 -3.33
C PHE A 369 -15.25 -13.59 -4.38
N SER A 370 -14.96 -12.34 -4.00
CA SER A 370 -14.92 -11.22 -4.92
C SER A 370 -13.72 -11.35 -5.88
N LYS A 371 -13.95 -11.03 -7.15
CA LYS A 371 -12.87 -10.97 -8.16
C LYS A 371 -11.79 -9.94 -7.80
N ARG A 372 -12.18 -8.90 -7.07
CA ARG A 372 -11.31 -7.80 -6.61
C ARG A 372 -10.58 -8.12 -5.30
N ARG A 373 -10.93 -9.21 -4.61
CA ARG A 373 -10.34 -9.64 -3.34
C ARG A 373 -10.42 -8.56 -2.26
N GLU A 374 -11.51 -7.79 -2.25
CA GLU A 374 -11.71 -6.70 -1.30
C GLU A 374 -11.67 -7.19 0.15
N GLU A 375 -12.02 -8.44 0.40
CA GLU A 375 -11.98 -9.09 1.72
C GLU A 375 -10.57 -9.10 2.32
N ILE A 376 -9.54 -9.23 1.47
CA ILE A 376 -8.13 -9.13 1.89
C ILE A 376 -7.63 -7.70 1.72
N GLU A 377 -7.87 -7.07 0.58
CA GLU A 377 -7.26 -5.77 0.25
C GLU A 377 -7.84 -4.61 1.07
N VAL A 378 -9.11 -4.72 1.49
CA VAL A 378 -9.80 -3.71 2.29
C VAL A 378 -9.79 -4.10 3.76
N PHE A 379 -10.26 -5.29 4.13
CA PHE A 379 -10.53 -5.64 5.54
C PHE A 379 -9.31 -6.21 6.29
N ASN A 380 -8.26 -6.62 5.57
CA ASN A 380 -6.94 -6.91 6.16
C ASN A 380 -5.95 -5.74 6.00
N SER A 381 -6.46 -4.52 5.86
CA SER A 381 -5.63 -3.33 5.66
C SER A 381 -5.43 -2.57 6.96
N PHE A 382 -4.34 -1.81 7.05
CA PHE A 382 -4.08 -0.95 8.19
C PHE A 382 -5.20 0.08 8.46
N PRO A 383 -5.78 0.77 7.43
CA PRO A 383 -6.98 1.57 7.64
C PRO A 383 -8.13 0.79 8.28
N ALA A 384 -8.34 -0.47 7.91
CA ALA A 384 -9.37 -1.29 8.53
C ALA A 384 -9.09 -1.57 10.00
N TRP A 385 -7.83 -1.82 10.36
CA TRP A 385 -7.43 -2.03 11.75
C TRP A 385 -7.69 -0.78 12.60
N ILE A 386 -7.28 0.41 12.13
CA ILE A 386 -7.54 1.68 12.83
C ILE A 386 -9.04 1.90 13.04
N GLU A 387 -9.84 1.73 11.99
CA GLU A 387 -11.29 1.93 12.08
C GLU A 387 -11.96 0.92 13.04
N HIS A 388 -11.30 -0.19 13.36
CA HIS A 388 -11.76 -1.19 14.34
C HIS A 388 -11.04 -1.10 15.70
N GLY A 389 -10.40 0.03 15.99
CA GLY A 389 -9.83 0.34 17.30
C GLY A 389 -8.40 -0.13 17.50
N PHE A 390 -7.65 -0.38 16.42
CA PHE A 390 -6.21 -0.55 16.53
C PHE A 390 -5.56 0.75 16.96
N GLU A 391 -4.88 0.72 18.10
CA GLU A 391 -4.15 1.86 18.65
C GLU A 391 -2.65 1.57 18.61
N MET A 392 -1.88 2.55 18.17
CA MET A 392 -0.42 2.48 18.22
C MET A 392 0.04 3.07 19.55
N SER A 393 0.90 2.34 20.26
CA SER A 393 1.56 2.81 21.49
C SER A 393 2.40 4.06 21.24
N SER A 394 3.03 4.17 20.07
CA SER A 394 3.72 5.37 19.62
C SER A 394 3.81 5.44 18.09
N ALA A 395 4.00 6.65 17.54
CA ALA A 395 4.21 6.84 16.10
C ALA A 395 5.49 6.15 15.58
N ASP A 396 6.48 5.96 16.47
CA ASP A 396 7.75 5.32 16.14
C ASP A 396 7.69 3.79 16.18
N GLU A 397 6.66 3.20 16.79
CA GLU A 397 6.43 1.76 16.91
C GLU A 397 5.49 1.21 15.83
N PHE A 398 5.41 1.90 14.69
CA PHE A 398 4.61 1.42 13.58
C PHE A 398 4.99 -0.03 13.22
N PRO A 399 4.03 -0.97 13.19
CA PRO A 399 4.30 -2.37 12.91
C PRO A 399 4.66 -2.52 11.42
N ILE A 400 5.95 -2.64 11.13
CA ILE A 400 6.47 -2.80 9.78
C ILE A 400 6.69 -4.29 9.53
N PRO A 401 5.98 -4.92 8.56
CA PRO A 401 6.21 -6.31 8.24
C PRO A 401 7.63 -6.52 7.67
N ASP A 402 8.24 -7.63 8.07
CA ASP A 402 9.50 -8.10 7.50
C ASP A 402 9.32 -8.54 6.04
N ASP A 403 10.45 -8.61 5.31
CA ASP A 403 10.47 -9.02 3.90
C ASP A 403 9.85 -10.40 3.68
N ASP A 404 10.13 -11.34 4.59
CA ASP A 404 9.59 -12.71 4.54
C ASP A 404 8.08 -12.73 4.70
N LEU A 405 7.52 -11.86 5.56
CA LEU A 405 6.08 -11.77 5.79
C LEU A 405 5.37 -11.15 4.58
N MET A 406 5.99 -10.14 3.98
CA MET A 406 5.50 -9.57 2.73
C MET A 406 5.55 -10.58 1.59
N GLU A 407 6.65 -11.33 1.43
CA GLU A 407 6.75 -12.40 0.43
C GLU A 407 5.69 -13.49 0.67
N CYS A 408 5.48 -13.90 1.92
CA CYS A 408 4.43 -14.86 2.31
C CYS A 408 3.04 -14.39 1.84
N SER A 409 2.71 -13.11 2.07
CA SER A 409 1.44 -12.53 1.64
C SER A 409 1.28 -12.49 0.10
N GLU A 410 2.38 -12.34 -0.63
CA GLU A 410 2.40 -12.28 -2.09
C GLU A 410 2.29 -13.67 -2.74
N LEU A 411 2.57 -14.77 -2.02
CA LEU A 411 2.38 -16.13 -2.53
C LEU A 411 0.95 -16.32 -3.05
N LYS A 412 -0.06 -15.81 -2.33
CA LYS A 412 -1.48 -15.86 -2.75
C LYS A 412 -1.79 -15.04 -4.01
N LYS A 413 -0.88 -14.15 -4.44
CA LYS A 413 -1.03 -13.29 -5.62
C LYS A 413 -0.23 -13.80 -6.82
N LYS A 414 0.59 -14.84 -6.67
CA LYS A 414 1.31 -15.42 -7.80
C LYS A 414 0.35 -16.17 -8.73
N LYS A 415 0.50 -15.97 -10.03
CA LYS A 415 -0.33 -16.62 -11.05
C LYS A 415 -0.16 -18.15 -11.05
N GLU A 416 1.06 -18.64 -10.81
CA GLU A 416 1.37 -20.08 -10.73
C GLU A 416 0.58 -20.82 -9.64
N ASN A 417 0.21 -20.13 -8.57
CA ASN A 417 -0.51 -20.72 -7.43
C ASN A 417 -2.02 -20.90 -7.70
N GLY A 418 -2.53 -20.41 -8.84
CA GLY A 418 -3.89 -20.70 -9.30
C GLY A 418 -5.02 -20.04 -8.49
N LEU A 419 -4.72 -19.16 -7.54
CA LEU A 419 -5.69 -18.47 -6.68
C LEU A 419 -6.20 -17.14 -7.26
N LEU A 420 -5.49 -16.57 -8.25
CA LEU A 420 -5.87 -15.29 -8.85
C LEU A 420 -7.23 -15.37 -9.55
N GLY A 421 -8.17 -14.53 -9.11
CA GLY A 421 -9.50 -14.42 -9.70
C GLY A 421 -10.42 -15.63 -9.45
N LYS A 422 -10.02 -16.56 -8.57
CA LYS A 422 -10.84 -17.72 -8.18
C LYS A 422 -11.33 -17.57 -6.73
N PRO A 423 -12.55 -18.04 -6.42
CA PRO A 423 -13.06 -18.02 -5.05
C PRO A 423 -12.32 -19.05 -4.18
N TYR A 424 -12.03 -18.70 -2.94
CA TYR A 424 -11.48 -19.61 -1.93
C TYR A 424 -11.76 -19.10 -0.51
N ILE A 425 -11.66 -19.97 0.49
CA ILE A 425 -11.73 -19.58 1.90
C ILE A 425 -10.32 -19.55 2.46
N TYR A 426 -9.89 -18.38 2.95
CA TYR A 426 -8.58 -18.19 3.57
C TYR A 426 -8.67 -18.36 5.08
N ILE A 427 -7.91 -19.27 5.67
CA ILE A 427 -7.77 -19.38 7.12
C ILE A 427 -6.66 -18.42 7.56
N ALA A 428 -7.05 -17.22 8.00
CA ALA A 428 -6.13 -16.15 8.36
C ALA A 428 -5.47 -16.40 9.71
N PHE A 429 -6.26 -16.81 10.71
CA PHE A 429 -5.78 -17.11 12.06
C PHE A 429 -6.40 -18.40 12.57
N PHE A 430 -5.60 -19.23 13.24
CA PHE A 430 -6.08 -20.45 13.87
C PHE A 430 -5.23 -20.77 15.11
N GLY A 431 -5.84 -20.63 16.28
CA GLY A 431 -5.16 -20.78 17.56
C GLY A 431 -6.04 -21.42 18.63
N SER A 432 -5.43 -22.14 19.56
CA SER A 432 -6.09 -22.69 20.74
C SER A 432 -5.44 -22.15 22.01
N ASP A 433 -6.28 -21.92 23.01
CA ASP A 433 -5.84 -21.59 24.37
C ASP A 433 -5.00 -22.76 24.90
N SER A 434 -3.88 -22.46 25.58
CA SER A 434 -2.87 -23.46 25.92
C SER A 434 -3.42 -24.60 26.76
N GLN A 435 -4.37 -24.32 27.67
CA GLN A 435 -4.99 -25.31 28.54
C GLN A 435 -5.93 -26.29 27.81
N TRP A 436 -6.31 -25.95 26.56
CA TRP A 436 -7.23 -26.73 25.73
C TRP A 436 -6.54 -27.42 24.55
N LYS A 437 -5.23 -27.25 24.38
CA LYS A 437 -4.44 -27.96 23.35
C LYS A 437 -4.52 -29.48 23.54
N GLY A 438 -4.52 -30.22 22.43
CA GLY A 438 -4.60 -31.69 22.43
C GLY A 438 -6.00 -32.29 22.69
N LYS A 439 -7.00 -31.49 23.09
CA LYS A 439 -8.35 -31.98 23.43
C LYS A 439 -9.33 -32.06 22.24
N GLY A 440 -8.90 -31.68 21.04
CA GLY A 440 -9.69 -31.86 19.81
C GLY A 440 -10.58 -30.68 19.37
N PHE A 441 -10.54 -29.54 20.08
CA PHE A 441 -11.27 -28.32 19.69
C PHE A 441 -10.87 -27.83 18.29
N GLY A 442 -9.56 -27.68 18.04
CA GLY A 442 -9.07 -27.27 16.72
C GLY A 442 -9.42 -28.26 15.60
N ARG A 443 -9.40 -29.57 15.87
CA ARG A 443 -9.85 -30.59 14.91
C ARG A 443 -11.32 -30.39 14.55
N SER A 444 -12.15 -29.99 15.50
CA SER A 444 -13.59 -29.82 15.28
C SER A 444 -13.86 -28.60 14.41
N LEU A 445 -13.19 -27.47 14.67
CA LEU A 445 -13.25 -26.29 13.80
C LEU A 445 -12.74 -26.59 12.38
N LEU A 446 -11.61 -27.27 12.26
CA LEU A 446 -11.03 -27.56 10.95
C LEU A 446 -11.92 -28.50 10.14
N LYS A 447 -12.53 -29.52 10.76
CA LYS A 447 -13.52 -30.39 10.10
C LYS A 447 -14.73 -29.60 9.61
N TYR A 448 -15.28 -28.72 10.45
CA TYR A 448 -16.40 -27.87 10.07
C TYR A 448 -16.07 -26.99 8.84
N VAL A 449 -14.92 -26.32 8.84
CA VAL A 449 -14.51 -25.47 7.70
C VAL A 449 -14.19 -26.29 6.44
N ILE A 450 -13.72 -27.53 6.59
CA ILE A 450 -13.57 -28.47 5.48
C ILE A 450 -14.92 -28.87 4.90
N GLU A 451 -15.88 -29.27 5.73
CA GLU A 451 -17.24 -29.60 5.28
C GLU A 451 -17.88 -28.43 4.55
N LEU A 452 -17.68 -27.22 5.06
CA LEU A 452 -18.13 -25.99 4.40
C LEU A 452 -17.45 -25.79 3.02
N SER A 453 -16.15 -25.99 2.94
CA SER A 453 -15.39 -25.96 1.66
C SER A 453 -15.92 -26.98 0.65
N GLU A 454 -16.24 -28.20 1.11
CA GLU A 454 -16.85 -29.24 0.27
C GLU A 454 -18.24 -28.85 -0.20
N GLN A 455 -19.11 -28.37 0.69
CA GLN A 455 -20.46 -27.93 0.33
C GLN A 455 -20.42 -26.79 -0.70
N LYS A 456 -19.45 -25.89 -0.57
CA LYS A 456 -19.30 -24.71 -1.44
C LYS A 456 -18.47 -24.98 -2.69
N GLN A 457 -17.80 -26.12 -2.78
CA GLN A 457 -16.87 -26.43 -3.86
C GLN A 457 -15.81 -25.33 -4.04
N VAL A 458 -15.32 -24.77 -2.92
CA VAL A 458 -14.25 -23.74 -2.90
C VAL A 458 -13.02 -24.26 -2.16
N PRO A 459 -11.79 -23.99 -2.63
CA PRO A 459 -10.57 -24.38 -1.93
C PRO A 459 -10.43 -23.72 -0.55
N LEU A 460 -9.72 -24.40 0.35
CA LEU A 460 -9.18 -23.78 1.56
C LEU A 460 -7.73 -23.38 1.34
N VAL A 461 -7.35 -22.21 1.83
CA VAL A 461 -6.00 -21.66 1.72
C VAL A 461 -5.52 -21.24 3.10
N LEU A 462 -4.26 -21.54 3.44
CA LEU A 462 -3.63 -21.05 4.67
C LEU A 462 -2.13 -20.84 4.45
N GLU A 463 -1.52 -20.04 5.30
CA GLU A 463 -0.06 -20.01 5.46
C GLU A 463 0.33 -20.57 6.82
N THR A 464 1.50 -21.20 6.89
CA THR A 464 2.07 -21.63 8.15
C THR A 464 3.59 -21.59 8.13
N SER A 465 4.19 -21.32 9.28
CA SER A 465 5.63 -21.17 9.48
C SER A 465 6.30 -22.38 10.14
N THR A 466 5.53 -23.37 10.60
CA THR A 466 6.09 -24.49 11.39
C THR A 466 5.84 -25.84 10.72
N ASP A 467 6.87 -26.69 10.74
CA ASP A 467 6.78 -28.07 10.22
C ASP A 467 5.70 -28.89 10.96
N HIS A 468 5.51 -28.65 12.26
CA HIS A 468 4.46 -29.28 13.05
C HIS A 468 3.07 -28.98 12.48
N ASN A 469 2.77 -27.70 12.23
CA ASN A 469 1.49 -27.29 11.68
C ASN A 469 1.30 -27.80 10.26
N ARG A 470 2.33 -27.73 9.40
CA ARG A 470 2.32 -28.28 8.04
C ARG A 470 1.94 -29.77 8.04
N LYS A 471 2.62 -30.59 8.84
CA LYS A 471 2.31 -32.02 8.99
C LYS A 471 0.90 -32.26 9.53
N ASN A 472 0.41 -31.39 10.42
CA ASN A 472 -0.95 -31.49 10.93
C ASN A 472 -1.99 -31.19 9.83
N TYR A 473 -1.83 -30.10 9.07
CA TYR A 473 -2.74 -29.74 7.98
C TYR A 473 -2.71 -30.75 6.83
N ALA A 474 -1.54 -31.32 6.50
CA ALA A 474 -1.40 -32.32 5.45
C ALA A 474 -2.31 -33.55 5.67
N LYS A 475 -2.57 -33.94 6.93
CA LYS A 475 -3.52 -35.02 7.26
C LYS A 475 -4.92 -34.71 6.74
N TYR A 476 -5.31 -33.44 6.70
CA TYR A 476 -6.63 -33.00 6.25
C TYR A 476 -6.69 -32.71 4.74
N GLY A 477 -5.65 -33.07 3.97
CA GLY A 477 -5.61 -32.91 2.52
C GLY A 477 -5.05 -31.58 2.03
N PHE A 478 -4.50 -30.75 2.92
CA PHE A 478 -3.75 -29.57 2.49
C PHE A 478 -2.42 -29.97 1.86
N GLN A 479 -2.08 -29.36 0.74
CA GLN A 479 -0.83 -29.56 0.02
C GLN A 479 -0.04 -28.26 0.00
N THR A 480 1.27 -28.33 0.24
CA THR A 480 2.16 -27.18 0.03
C THR A 480 2.25 -26.90 -1.46
N ILE A 481 1.91 -25.68 -1.87
CA ILE A 481 2.01 -25.24 -3.26
C ILE A 481 3.17 -24.29 -3.52
N ASP A 482 3.61 -23.56 -2.49
CA ASP A 482 4.68 -22.58 -2.59
C ASP A 482 5.30 -22.27 -1.22
N HIS A 483 6.43 -21.57 -1.20
CA HIS A 483 7.16 -21.18 0.00
C HIS A 483 7.87 -19.83 -0.15
N VAL A 484 8.20 -19.21 0.99
CA VAL A 484 9.04 -18.00 1.04
C VAL A 484 10.49 -18.39 0.78
N LYS A 485 11.20 -17.66 -0.08
CA LYS A 485 12.56 -18.03 -0.49
C LYS A 485 13.57 -18.06 0.66
N ALA A 486 13.57 -17.04 1.51
CA ALA A 486 14.49 -16.95 2.64
C ALA A 486 14.02 -17.76 3.86
N ARG A 487 12.74 -18.17 3.89
CA ARG A 487 12.12 -18.96 4.95
C ARG A 487 11.30 -20.12 4.36
N PRO A 488 11.93 -21.20 3.86
CA PRO A 488 11.21 -22.32 3.23
C PRO A 488 10.25 -23.06 4.18
N ASP A 489 10.39 -22.85 5.49
CA ASP A 489 9.45 -23.27 6.52
C ASP A 489 8.09 -22.54 6.42
N TRP A 490 8.08 -21.33 5.86
CA TRP A 490 6.89 -20.52 5.63
C TRP A 490 6.28 -20.89 4.29
N VAL A 491 5.16 -21.59 4.36
CA VAL A 491 4.55 -22.26 3.20
C VAL A 491 3.12 -21.80 3.00
N LEU A 492 2.74 -21.67 1.72
CA LEU A 492 1.35 -21.56 1.31
C LEU A 492 0.81 -22.97 1.09
N MET A 493 -0.27 -23.31 1.79
CA MET A 493 -0.96 -24.59 1.64
C MET A 493 -2.37 -24.41 1.09
N VAL A 494 -2.77 -25.32 0.21
CA VAL A 494 -4.11 -25.34 -0.40
C VAL A 494 -4.73 -26.72 -0.27
N ARG A 495 -6.01 -26.76 0.06
CA ARG A 495 -6.85 -27.95 0.01
C ARG A 495 -7.93 -27.75 -1.04
N ILE A 496 -7.99 -28.64 -2.02
CA ILE A 496 -9.00 -28.63 -3.07
C ILE A 496 -10.20 -29.50 -2.62
N PRO A 497 -11.45 -29.03 -2.72
CA PRO A 497 -12.62 -29.84 -2.41
C PRO A 497 -12.70 -31.08 -3.31
N GLY A 498 -13.30 -32.16 -2.83
CA GLY A 498 -13.44 -33.43 -3.57
C GLY A 498 -12.18 -34.30 -3.59
N GLN A 499 -11.00 -33.79 -3.20
CA GLN A 499 -9.83 -34.63 -2.93
C GLN A 499 -10.04 -35.39 -1.62
N GLN A 500 -10.73 -36.53 -1.67
CA GLN A 500 -10.82 -37.44 -0.53
C GLN A 500 -9.41 -37.85 -0.11
N THR A 501 -9.07 -37.59 1.15
CA THR A 501 -7.94 -38.27 1.78
C THR A 501 -8.36 -39.72 1.96
N SER A 502 -7.88 -40.64 1.12
CA SER A 502 -8.25 -42.07 1.15
C SER A 502 -7.87 -42.81 2.45
N ARG A 503 -7.48 -42.09 3.51
CA ARG A 503 -6.93 -42.62 4.76
C ARG A 503 -7.78 -42.37 6.01
N TYR A 504 -8.86 -41.60 5.94
CA TYR A 504 -9.83 -41.58 7.05
C TYR A 504 -10.93 -42.57 6.75
N GLY A 505 -10.71 -43.82 7.17
CA GLY A 505 -11.79 -44.79 7.31
C GLY A 505 -12.93 -44.12 8.08
N THR A 506 -14.14 -44.30 7.55
CA THR A 506 -15.41 -43.93 8.17
C THR A 506 -15.37 -44.18 9.68
N VAL A 507 -15.50 -43.12 10.47
CA VAL A 507 -15.57 -43.14 11.95
C VAL A 507 -16.97 -43.50 12.38
#